data_AF-A0A961LYC6-F1
#
_entry.id   AF-A0A961LYC6-F1
#
_cell.length_a   1.000
_cell.length_b   1.000
_cell.length_c   1.000
_cell.angle_alpha   90.00
_cell.angle_beta   90.00
_cell.angle_gamma   90.00
#
_symmetry.space_group_name_H-M   'P 1'
#
loop_
_entity.id
_entity.type
_entity.pdbx_description
1 polymer ?
#
loop_
_entity_poly.entity_id
_entity_poly.type
_entity_poly.pdbx_seq_one_letter_code
_entity_poly.pdbx_strand_id
1 'polypeptide(L)'
;MSASDLRVNDPFAWIDEAARQIDEASVAMIAGGEASRVSDAAVAQLMTAAIRLYAAKTDGEERTFSPLTGRGDGVSATELLTAVSELLRAQHLSPMELALWFRHRPEEMKAD
;
A
#
# COMPACT_ATOMS: atom_id res chain seq x y z
N MET A 1 2.56 -34.49 0.62
CA MET A 1 2.89 -33.32 -0.23
C MET A 1 3.29 -32.21 0.70
N SER A 2 4.54 -31.77 0.64
CA SER A 2 5.07 -30.81 1.61
C SER A 2 4.70 -29.39 1.17
N ALA A 3 4.50 -28.45 2.10
CA ALA A 3 4.13 -27.06 1.81
C ALA A 3 5.12 -26.34 0.86
N SER A 4 6.32 -26.90 0.68
CA SER A 4 7.34 -26.45 -0.26
C SER A 4 6.96 -26.68 -1.74
N ASP A 5 6.18 -27.73 -2.05
CA ASP A 5 5.79 -28.07 -3.43
C ASP A 5 4.71 -27.11 -3.98
N LEU A 6 3.95 -26.45 -3.10
CA LEU A 6 2.90 -25.50 -3.47
C LEU A 6 3.46 -24.14 -3.94
N ARG A 7 4.66 -23.75 -3.50
CA ARG A 7 5.29 -22.47 -3.91
C ARG A 7 5.93 -22.51 -5.28
N VAL A 8 6.25 -23.69 -5.82
CA VAL A 8 6.92 -23.83 -7.13
C VAL A 8 5.98 -23.49 -8.30
N ASN A 9 4.66 -23.42 -8.06
CA ASN A 9 3.65 -23.18 -9.09
C ASN A 9 2.63 -22.09 -8.69
N ASP A 10 3.03 -21.15 -7.83
CA ASP A 10 2.22 -19.97 -7.54
C ASP A 10 2.35 -18.95 -8.68
N PRO A 11 1.28 -18.71 -9.48
CA PRO A 11 1.33 -17.77 -10.61
C PRO A 11 1.57 -16.32 -10.19
N PHE A 12 1.48 -16.00 -8.89
CA PHE A 12 1.62 -14.65 -8.35
C PHE A 12 2.89 -14.47 -7.51
N ALA A 13 3.71 -15.51 -7.30
CA ALA A 13 4.93 -15.41 -6.49
C ALA A 13 5.95 -14.37 -7.01
N TRP A 14 5.90 -14.03 -8.29
CA TRP A 14 6.74 -12.98 -8.88
C TRP A 14 6.43 -11.58 -8.31
N ILE A 15 5.24 -11.35 -7.76
CA ILE A 15 4.82 -10.06 -7.20
C ILE A 15 5.69 -9.69 -5.99
N ASP A 16 6.04 -10.67 -5.14
CA ASP A 16 6.86 -10.41 -3.95
C ASP A 16 8.27 -9.93 -4.35
N GLU A 17 8.86 -10.55 -5.37
CA GLU A 17 10.17 -10.15 -5.88
C GLU A 17 10.11 -8.80 -6.61
N ALA A 18 9.05 -8.55 -7.41
CA ALA A 18 8.84 -7.26 -8.04
C ALA A 18 8.66 -6.14 -7.02
N ALA A 19 7.88 -6.37 -5.95
CA ALA A 19 7.67 -5.40 -4.87
C ALA A 19 9.01 -5.02 -4.20
N ARG A 20 9.86 -6.02 -3.92
CA ARG A 20 11.21 -5.78 -3.38
C ARG A 20 12.07 -4.94 -4.31
N GLN A 21 12.10 -5.27 -5.61
CA GLN A 21 12.89 -4.53 -6.60
C GLN A 21 12.39 -3.09 -6.77
N ILE A 22 11.07 -2.87 -6.74
CA ILE A 22 10.46 -1.54 -6.82
C ILE A 22 10.80 -0.70 -5.59
N ASP A 23 10.71 -1.28 -4.39
CA ASP A 23 11.07 -0.62 -3.12
C ASP A 23 12.53 -0.15 -3.16
N GLU A 24 13.47 -1.05 -3.46
CA GLU A 24 14.91 -0.75 -3.57
C GLU A 24 15.21 0.32 -4.63
N ALA A 25 14.59 0.21 -5.81
CA ALA A 25 14.77 1.18 -6.89
C ALA A 25 14.19 2.55 -6.52
N SER A 26 13.03 2.59 -5.86
CA SER A 26 12.35 3.83 -5.50
C SER A 26 13.18 4.70 -4.56
N VAL A 27 13.84 4.08 -3.56
CA VAL A 27 14.73 4.79 -2.63
C VAL A 27 15.89 5.46 -3.37
N ALA A 28 16.55 4.71 -4.25
CA ALA A 28 17.67 5.24 -5.05
C ALA A 28 17.22 6.36 -6.00
N MET A 29 16.04 6.19 -6.63
CA MET A 29 15.48 7.17 -7.56
C MET A 29 15.08 8.48 -6.88
N ILE A 30 14.44 8.41 -5.71
CA ILE A 30 14.02 9.61 -4.95
C ILE A 30 15.25 10.36 -4.45
N ALA A 31 16.23 9.64 -3.86
CA ALA A 31 17.48 10.24 -3.40
C ALA A 31 18.27 10.92 -4.56
N GLY A 32 18.17 10.37 -5.76
CA GLY A 32 18.79 10.93 -6.97
C GLY A 32 17.98 12.05 -7.67
N GLY A 33 16.74 12.33 -7.25
CA GLY A 33 15.85 13.28 -7.96
C GLY A 33 15.35 12.77 -9.32
N GLU A 34 15.40 11.45 -9.53
CA GLU A 34 15.17 10.79 -10.83
C GLU A 34 13.73 10.25 -10.96
N ALA A 35 12.82 10.64 -10.08
CA ALA A 35 11.45 10.15 -10.02
C ALA A 35 10.68 10.36 -11.34
N SER A 36 11.00 11.42 -12.10
CA SER A 36 10.40 11.74 -13.40
C SER A 36 10.65 10.69 -14.49
N ARG A 37 11.57 9.74 -14.27
CA ARG A 37 11.82 8.61 -15.19
C ARG A 37 10.72 7.56 -15.16
N VAL A 38 9.92 7.51 -14.10
CA VAL A 38 8.75 6.63 -14.03
C VAL A 38 7.54 7.44 -14.46
N SER A 39 6.81 6.94 -15.46
CA SER A 39 5.59 7.60 -15.93
C SER A 39 4.51 7.65 -14.85
N ASP A 40 3.73 8.73 -14.82
CA ASP A 40 2.57 8.87 -13.93
C ASP A 40 1.60 7.68 -14.01
N ALA A 41 1.41 7.12 -15.21
CA ALA A 41 0.55 5.96 -15.43
C ALA A 41 1.05 4.71 -14.69
N ALA A 42 2.37 4.49 -14.65
CA ALA A 42 2.96 3.38 -13.91
C ALA A 42 2.79 3.57 -12.40
N VAL A 43 3.02 4.78 -11.88
CA VAL A 43 2.79 5.10 -10.47
C VAL A 43 1.32 4.89 -10.09
N ALA A 44 0.38 5.33 -10.93
CA ALA A 44 -1.05 5.13 -10.71
C ALA A 44 -1.44 3.64 -10.68
N GLN A 45 -0.86 2.82 -11.56
CA GLN A 45 -1.09 1.37 -11.58
C GLN A 45 -0.55 0.70 -10.30
N LEU A 46 0.66 1.07 -9.87
CA LEU A 46 1.27 0.56 -8.64
C LEU A 46 0.41 0.89 -7.42
N MET A 47 0.02 2.15 -7.28
CA MET A 47 -0.86 2.61 -6.18
C MET A 47 -2.20 1.85 -6.18
N THR A 48 -2.83 1.72 -7.35
CA THR A 48 -4.11 1.00 -7.48
C THR A 48 -3.98 -0.47 -7.09
N ALA A 49 -2.91 -1.14 -7.55
CA ALA A 49 -2.65 -2.54 -7.23
C ALA A 49 -2.38 -2.72 -5.73
N ALA A 50 -1.55 -1.87 -5.14
CA ALA A 50 -1.22 -1.90 -3.72
C ALA A 50 -2.47 -1.71 -2.83
N ILE A 51 -3.31 -0.70 -3.13
CA ILE A 51 -4.55 -0.45 -2.38
C ILE A 51 -5.49 -1.66 -2.47
N ARG A 52 -5.69 -2.23 -3.67
CA ARG A 52 -6.55 -3.42 -3.86
C ARG A 52 -6.05 -4.63 -3.09
N LEU A 53 -4.74 -4.91 -3.16
CA LEU A 53 -4.13 -6.02 -2.44
C LEU A 53 -4.20 -5.83 -0.93
N TYR A 54 -3.93 -4.62 -0.44
CA TYR A 54 -4.01 -4.31 0.99
C TYR A 54 -5.43 -4.48 1.51
N ALA A 55 -6.43 -3.87 0.86
CA ALA A 55 -7.84 -3.99 1.23
C ALA A 55 -8.31 -5.46 1.23
N ALA A 56 -7.96 -6.23 0.20
CA ALA A 56 -8.32 -7.65 0.13
C ALA A 56 -7.72 -8.47 1.29
N LYS A 57 -6.48 -8.15 1.72
CA LYS A 57 -5.82 -8.84 2.83
C LYS A 57 -6.34 -8.41 4.20
N THR A 58 -6.63 -7.13 4.40
CA THR A 58 -7.15 -6.64 5.68
C THR A 58 -8.60 -7.03 5.90
N ASP A 59 -9.43 -6.96 4.86
CA ASP A 59 -10.86 -7.28 4.95
C ASP A 59 -11.11 -8.78 4.88
N GLY A 60 -10.36 -9.50 4.04
CA GLY A 60 -10.60 -10.92 3.73
C GLY A 60 -9.89 -11.91 4.65
N GLU A 61 -8.75 -11.55 5.24
CA GLU A 61 -7.98 -12.46 6.11
C GLU A 61 -8.07 -12.11 7.60
N GLU A 62 -8.81 -11.06 8.00
CA GLU A 62 -8.80 -10.48 9.36
C GLU A 62 -7.38 -10.20 9.88
N ARG A 63 -6.44 -9.88 8.98
CA ARG A 63 -5.04 -9.64 9.31
C ARG A 63 -4.75 -8.16 9.36
N THR A 64 -4.33 -7.69 10.53
CA THR A 64 -3.77 -6.35 10.71
C THR A 64 -2.26 -6.42 10.50
N PHE A 65 -1.76 -5.81 9.42
CA PHE A 65 -0.33 -5.60 9.18
C PHE A 65 -0.08 -4.16 8.73
N SER A 66 1.15 -3.66 8.93
CA SER A 66 1.48 -2.30 8.52
C SER A 66 1.42 -2.16 6.99
N PRO A 67 0.67 -1.19 6.45
CA PRO A 67 0.65 -0.92 5.00
C PRO A 67 1.96 -0.31 4.48
N LEU A 68 2.80 0.21 5.37
CA LEU A 68 4.03 0.91 5.04
C LEU A 68 5.24 0.13 5.56
N THR A 69 6.29 0.05 4.74
CA THR A 69 7.56 -0.56 5.11
C THR A 69 8.29 0.35 6.11
N GLY A 70 8.86 -0.26 7.17
CA GLY A 70 9.61 0.45 8.21
C GLY A 70 11.11 0.49 7.98
N ARG A 71 11.61 0.16 6.77
CA ARG A 71 13.06 0.18 6.47
C ARG A 71 13.40 1.46 5.69
N GLY A 72 14.32 2.27 6.23
CA GLY A 72 14.79 3.52 5.61
C GLY A 72 14.16 4.80 6.18
N ASP A 73 14.33 5.92 5.47
CA ASP A 73 13.53 7.15 5.66
C ASP A 73 12.10 6.84 5.20
N GLY A 74 11.31 6.25 6.10
CA GLY A 74 9.93 5.87 5.82
C GLY A 74 9.10 7.05 5.35
N VAL A 75 7.93 6.76 4.74
CA VAL A 75 7.00 7.79 4.25
C VAL A 75 6.74 8.84 5.32
N SER A 76 7.14 10.08 5.04
CA SER A 76 6.96 11.19 5.95
C SER A 76 5.46 11.52 6.11
N ALA A 77 5.11 12.18 7.21
CA ALA A 77 3.74 12.63 7.44
C ALA A 77 3.21 13.51 6.28
N THR A 78 4.06 14.36 5.70
CA THR A 78 3.68 15.21 4.57
C THR A 78 3.41 14.38 3.32
N GLU A 79 4.29 13.45 2.95
CA GLU A 79 4.09 12.57 1.79
C GLU A 79 2.82 11.74 1.93
N LEU A 80 2.57 11.20 3.12
CA LEU A 80 1.35 10.46 3.42
C LEU A 80 0.10 11.33 3.25
N LEU A 81 0.10 12.53 3.86
CA LEU A 81 -1.04 13.45 3.78
C LEU A 81 -1.29 13.93 2.36
N THR A 82 -0.24 14.20 1.58
CA THR A 82 -0.35 14.52 0.15
C THR A 82 -0.98 13.36 -0.61
N ALA A 83 -0.45 12.14 -0.48
CA ALA A 83 -0.99 10.97 -1.16
C ALA A 83 -2.47 10.73 -0.82
N VAL A 84 -2.84 10.76 0.47
CA VAL A 84 -4.22 10.59 0.92
C VAL A 84 -5.12 11.69 0.35
N SER A 85 -4.68 12.96 0.38
CA SER A 85 -5.46 14.09 -0.13
C SER A 85 -5.73 13.97 -1.63
N GLU A 86 -4.73 13.54 -2.41
CA GLU A 86 -4.91 13.30 -3.84
C GLU A 86 -5.82 12.10 -4.13
N LEU A 87 -5.72 11.03 -3.36
CA LEU A 87 -6.61 9.87 -3.49
C LEU A 87 -8.07 10.23 -3.20
N LEU A 88 -8.32 10.99 -2.13
CA LEU A 88 -9.66 11.49 -1.81
C LEU A 88 -10.20 12.35 -2.95
N ARG A 89 -9.38 13.28 -3.46
CA ARG A 89 -9.77 14.15 -4.58
C ARG A 89 -10.09 13.34 -5.83
N ALA A 90 -9.27 12.34 -6.16
CA ALA A 90 -9.47 11.47 -7.31
C ALA A 90 -10.73 10.61 -7.22
N GLN A 91 -11.25 10.37 -6.01
CA GLN A 91 -12.50 9.64 -5.78
C GLN A 91 -13.68 10.55 -5.45
N HIS A 92 -13.50 11.87 -5.53
CA HIS A 92 -14.49 12.86 -5.13
C HIS A 92 -14.97 12.69 -3.68
N LEU A 93 -14.13 12.14 -2.81
CA LEU A 93 -14.41 11.96 -1.39
C LEU A 93 -14.01 13.20 -0.60
N SER A 94 -14.87 13.58 0.33
CA SER A 94 -14.63 14.65 1.28
C SER A 94 -13.86 14.15 2.52
N PRO A 95 -13.08 15.01 3.19
CA PRO A 95 -12.47 14.68 4.48
C PRO A 95 -13.49 14.27 5.55
N MET A 96 -14.75 14.73 5.44
CA MET A 96 -15.83 14.34 6.35
C MET A 96 -16.20 12.86 6.20
N GLU A 97 -16.31 12.35 4.98
CA GLU A 97 -16.59 10.93 4.73
C GLU A 97 -15.47 10.05 5.29
N LEU A 98 -14.22 10.48 5.14
CA LEU A 98 -13.08 9.80 5.78
C LEU A 98 -13.20 9.81 7.32
N ALA A 99 -13.57 10.96 7.91
CA ALA A 99 -13.76 11.07 9.36
C ALA A 99 -14.88 10.16 9.89
N LEU A 100 -15.97 9.98 9.13
CA LEU A 100 -17.02 9.03 9.46
C LEU A 100 -16.48 7.59 9.47
N TRP A 101 -15.66 7.22 8.49
CA TRP A 101 -15.06 5.88 8.41
C TRP A 101 -14.14 5.58 9.60
N PHE A 102 -13.35 6.55 10.06
CA PHE A 102 -12.50 6.39 11.25
C PHE A 102 -13.28 6.16 12.54
N ARG A 103 -14.48 6.75 12.68
CA ARG A 103 -15.36 6.55 13.84
C ARG A 103 -15.95 5.14 13.93
N HIS A 104 -15.90 4.36 12.85
CA HIS A 104 -16.51 3.03 12.76
C HIS A 104 -15.47 1.90 12.83
N ARG A 105 -14.24 2.15 13.33
CA ARG A 105 -13.26 1.07 13.49
C ARG A 105 -13.73 0.07 14.57
N PRO A 106 -13.80 -1.24 14.25
CA PRO A 106 -14.33 -2.27 15.15
C PRO A 106 -13.48 -2.55 16.40
N GLU A 107 -12.26 -2.03 16.47
CA GLU A 107 -11.34 -2.22 17.61
C GLU A 107 -11.86 -1.58 18.91
N GLU A 108 -12.68 -0.52 18.85
CA GLU A 108 -13.25 0.14 20.04
C GLU A 108 -14.46 -0.61 20.62
N MET A 109 -14.99 -1.62 19.93
CA MET A 109 -16.17 -2.39 20.35
C MET A 109 -15.83 -3.64 21.19
N LYS A 110 -14.53 -3.84 21.52
CA LYS A 110 -14.05 -4.90 22.44
C LYS A 110 -13.31 -4.31 23.65
N ALA A 111 -13.94 -3.34 24.30
CA ALA A 111 -13.60 -2.97 25.67
C ALA A 111 -14.90 -3.02 26.50
N ASP A 112 -15.34 -4.25 26.80
CA ASP A 112 -16.21 -4.55 27.95
C ASP A 112 -15.34 -4.90 29.16
#